data_AF-A0A399R4F9-F1
#
_entry.id   AF-A0A399R4F9-F1
#
_cell.length_a   1.000
_cell.length_b   1.000
_cell.length_c   1.000
_cell.angle_alpha   90.00
_cell.angle_beta   90.00
_cell.angle_gamma   90.00
#
_symmetry.space_group_name_H-M   'P 1'
#
loop_
_entity.id
_entity.type
_entity.pdbx_description
1 polymer ?
#
loop_
_entity_poly.entity_id
_entity_poly.type
_entity_poly.pdbx_seq_one_letter_code
_entity_poly.pdbx_strand_id
1 'polypeptide(L)'
;MLGLFEMEVCFAVYPPGGFYGRHLDSFAGARNRVVSLAAYLNEDWDEARGGALAVWNEGAGDLDPPAARIIPKPGGVVLMLSEAITHEVEVTQETRYGLAGWWRVNQSGDGRIDPLS
;
A
#
# COMPACT_ATOMS: atom_id res chain seq x y z
N MET A 1 1.27 -15.40 -15.32
CA MET A 1 0.16 -15.20 -14.37
C MET A 1 0.78 -15.06 -12.98
N LEU A 2 0.31 -14.13 -12.12
CA LEU A 2 0.97 -13.79 -10.85
C LEU A 2 0.73 -14.79 -9.70
N GLY A 3 -0.18 -15.77 -9.86
CA GLY A 3 -0.39 -16.82 -8.86
C GLY A 3 -1.01 -16.36 -7.53
N LEU A 4 -1.71 -15.21 -7.53
CA LEU A 4 -2.35 -14.65 -6.33
C LEU A 4 -3.39 -15.63 -5.77
N PHE A 5 -3.34 -15.87 -4.46
CA PHE A 5 -4.09 -16.92 -3.77
C PHE A 5 -4.96 -16.37 -2.65
N GLU A 6 -4.37 -15.64 -1.70
CA GLU A 6 -5.05 -15.09 -0.52
C GLU A 6 -4.88 -13.57 -0.48
N MET A 7 -5.81 -12.88 0.18
CA MET A 7 -5.73 -11.44 0.43
C MET A 7 -5.95 -11.13 1.91
N GLU A 8 -5.02 -10.40 2.50
CA GLU A 8 -5.17 -9.77 3.82
C GLU A 8 -5.64 -8.33 3.62
N VAL A 9 -6.62 -7.85 4.40
CA VAL A 9 -7.09 -6.44 4.35
C VAL A 9 -7.28 -5.91 5.77
N CYS A 10 -6.81 -4.70 6.02
CA CYS A 10 -7.03 -3.97 7.26
C CYS A 10 -7.51 -2.53 7.02
N PHE A 11 -8.23 -1.97 8.00
CA PHE A 11 -8.53 -0.55 8.02
C PHE A 11 -7.25 0.24 8.30
N ALA A 12 -6.98 1.23 7.44
CA ALA A 12 -5.92 2.21 7.63
C ALA A 12 -6.57 3.55 8.00
N VAL A 13 -6.43 3.94 9.27
CA VAL A 13 -7.01 5.18 9.81
C VAL A 13 -5.88 6.10 10.25
N TYR A 14 -5.76 7.25 9.59
CA TYR A 14 -4.76 8.27 9.90
C TYR A 14 -5.48 9.47 10.53
N PRO A 15 -5.32 9.76 11.83
CA PRO A 15 -5.84 10.99 12.43
C PRO A 15 -5.11 12.22 11.85
N PRO A 16 -5.55 13.46 12.10
CA PRO A 16 -4.79 14.66 11.75
C PRO A 16 -3.34 14.59 12.25
N GLY A 17 -2.38 14.90 11.38
CA GLY A 17 -0.95 14.72 11.62
C GLY A 17 -0.43 13.30 11.39
N GLY A 18 -1.31 12.35 11.08
CA GLY A 18 -0.96 10.97 10.77
C GLY A 18 -0.26 10.86 9.41
N PHE A 19 0.70 9.94 9.32
CA PHE A 19 1.46 9.67 8.10
C PHE A 19 1.98 8.23 8.13
N TYR A 20 2.50 7.76 6.99
CA TYR A 20 3.33 6.56 6.95
C TYR A 20 4.51 6.82 6.04
N GLY A 21 5.71 6.86 6.62
CA GLY A 21 6.93 7.20 5.90
C GLY A 21 7.26 6.21 4.77
N ARG A 22 8.08 6.67 3.83
CA ARG A 22 8.55 5.91 2.66
C ARG A 22 8.98 4.48 2.98
N HIS A 23 8.32 3.50 2.35
CA HIS A 23 8.58 2.07 2.58
C HIS A 23 8.22 1.21 1.37
N LEU A 24 8.62 -0.07 1.44
CA LEU A 24 8.08 -1.17 0.64
C LEU A 24 7.18 -2.03 1.52
N ASP A 25 6.18 -2.64 0.92
CA ASP A 25 5.24 -3.53 1.61
C ASP A 25 5.76 -4.96 1.77
N SER A 26 6.79 -5.30 0.99
CA SER A 26 7.53 -6.55 1.10
C SER A 26 9.02 -6.31 0.93
N PHE A 27 9.83 -6.98 1.74
CA PHE A 27 11.27 -7.06 1.52
C PHE A 27 11.58 -8.15 0.50
N ALA A 28 12.61 -7.95 -0.32
CA ALA A 28 13.04 -8.94 -1.30
C ALA A 28 13.26 -10.32 -0.65
N GLY A 29 12.59 -11.34 -1.18
CA GLY A 29 12.66 -12.72 -0.67
C GLY A 29 11.64 -13.07 0.41
N ALA A 30 10.94 -12.10 1.01
CA ALA A 30 9.71 -12.35 1.76
C ALA A 30 8.59 -12.65 0.76
N ARG A 31 8.48 -13.90 0.30
CA ARG A 31 7.55 -14.33 -0.76
C ARG A 31 6.08 -14.27 -0.38
N ASN A 32 5.70 -13.44 0.58
CA ASN A 32 4.37 -13.45 1.15
C ASN A 32 3.45 -12.39 0.56
N ARG A 33 3.94 -11.26 0.04
CA ARG A 33 3.10 -10.21 -0.56
C ARG A 33 3.59 -9.86 -1.96
N VAL A 34 2.69 -9.91 -2.94
CA VAL A 34 3.00 -9.67 -4.36
C VAL A 34 2.37 -8.37 -4.85
N VAL A 35 1.09 -8.14 -4.52
CA VAL A 35 0.36 -6.94 -4.92
C VAL A 35 -0.21 -6.28 -3.67
N SER A 36 0.05 -4.99 -3.52
CA SER A 36 -0.55 -4.15 -2.49
C SER A 36 -1.75 -3.39 -3.05
N LEU A 37 -2.73 -3.14 -2.19
CA LEU A 37 -3.92 -2.36 -2.42
C LEU A 37 -4.00 -1.22 -1.41
N ALA A 38 -4.25 -0.01 -1.92
CA ALA A 38 -4.73 1.10 -1.12
C ALA A 38 -6.08 1.57 -1.68
N ALA A 39 -7.16 1.39 -0.94
CA ALA A 39 -8.48 1.90 -1.30
C ALA A 39 -8.88 3.07 -0.39
N TYR A 40 -9.49 4.10 -0.98
CA TYR A 40 -9.81 5.34 -0.29
C TYR A 40 -11.30 5.43 0.03
N LEU A 41 -11.60 5.65 1.31
CA LEU A 41 -12.97 5.67 1.84
C LEU A 41 -13.46 7.08 2.21
N ASN A 42 -12.71 8.12 1.84
CA ASN A 42 -13.00 9.49 2.26
C ASN A 42 -13.89 10.21 1.26
N GLU A 43 -14.96 10.84 1.76
CA GLU A 43 -15.81 11.74 0.97
C GLU A 43 -15.13 13.11 0.78
N ASP A 44 -15.28 13.70 -0.40
CA ASP A 44 -14.83 15.06 -0.75
C ASP A 44 -13.36 15.39 -0.38
N TRP A 45 -12.43 14.47 -0.65
CA TRP A 45 -11.00 14.70 -0.38
C TRP A 45 -10.31 15.55 -1.46
N ASP A 46 -9.53 16.54 -1.03
CA ASP A 46 -8.75 17.45 -1.87
C ASP A 46 -7.28 17.54 -1.44
N GLU A 47 -6.50 18.41 -2.11
CA GLU A 47 -5.08 18.61 -1.80
C GLU A 47 -4.84 19.28 -0.45
N ALA A 48 -5.74 20.16 0.01
CA ALA A 48 -5.57 20.90 1.25
C ALA A 48 -5.67 20.00 2.48
N ARG A 49 -6.39 18.88 2.37
CA ARG A 49 -6.52 17.86 3.42
C ARG A 49 -5.28 16.95 3.57
N GLY A 50 -4.29 17.08 2.69
CA GLY A 50 -3.04 16.28 2.74
C GLY A 50 -3.28 14.79 2.49
N GLY A 51 -2.43 13.92 3.03
CA GLY A 51 -2.65 12.48 2.97
C GLY A 51 -2.53 11.84 1.58
N ALA A 52 -1.85 12.51 0.65
CA ALA A 52 -1.58 11.94 -0.67
C ALA A 52 -0.74 10.68 -0.54
N LEU A 53 -0.98 9.70 -1.42
CA LEU A 53 -0.07 8.58 -1.60
C LEU A 53 1.03 9.02 -2.57
N ALA A 54 2.22 9.29 -2.06
CA ALA A 54 3.39 9.53 -2.87
C ALA A 54 4.01 8.18 -3.28
N VAL A 55 4.36 8.04 -4.56
CA VAL A 55 4.89 6.79 -5.13
C VAL A 55 6.17 7.08 -5.91
N TRP A 56 7.14 6.19 -5.79
CA TRP A 56 8.42 6.26 -6.50
C TRP A 56 8.52 5.13 -7.52
N ASN A 57 9.31 5.36 -8.57
CA ASN A 57 9.67 4.30 -9.50
C ASN A 57 10.50 3.22 -8.79
N GLU A 58 10.46 2.01 -9.33
CA GLU A 58 11.34 0.92 -8.88
C GLU A 58 12.81 1.35 -8.93
N GLY A 59 13.55 1.07 -7.87
CA GLY A 59 14.97 1.41 -7.75
C GLY A 59 15.28 2.88 -7.45
N ALA A 60 14.27 3.74 -7.23
CA ALA A 60 14.49 5.12 -6.83
C ALA A 60 15.26 5.22 -5.50
N GLY A 61 16.30 6.05 -5.46
CA GLY A 61 17.10 6.33 -4.27
C GLY A 61 16.41 7.30 -3.30
N ASP A 62 17.00 7.48 -2.12
CA ASP A 62 16.42 8.28 -1.04
C ASP A 62 16.20 9.75 -1.39
N LEU A 63 17.01 10.30 -2.30
CA LEU A 63 16.96 11.70 -2.74
C LEU A 63 16.10 11.92 -3.99
N ASP A 64 15.62 10.86 -4.62
CA ASP A 64 14.78 10.98 -5.81
C ASP A 64 13.39 11.52 -5.44
N PRO A 65 12.79 12.42 -6.25
CA PRO A 65 11.43 12.88 -6.03
C PRO A 65 10.40 11.78 -6.33
N PRO A 66 9.19 11.84 -5.75
CA PRO A 66 8.12 10.92 -6.09
C PRO A 66 7.75 11.06 -7.57
N ALA A 67 7.53 9.92 -8.22
CA ALA A 67 7.07 9.85 -9.61
C ALA A 67 5.62 10.32 -9.76
N ALA A 68 4.80 10.11 -8.73
CA ALA A 68 3.45 10.65 -8.67
C ALA A 68 3.00 10.89 -7.22
N ARG A 69 2.03 11.79 -7.07
CA ARG A 69 1.29 12.03 -5.82
C ARG A 69 -0.20 11.83 -6.11
N ILE A 70 -0.80 10.85 -5.44
CA ILE A 70 -2.18 10.43 -5.70
C ILE A 70 -3.06 10.94 -4.56
N ILE A 71 -3.95 11.87 -4.87
CA ILE A 71 -4.93 12.39 -3.90
C ILE A 71 -5.99 11.31 -3.65
N PRO A 72 -6.30 10.97 -2.38
CA PRO A 72 -7.14 9.82 -2.02
C PRO A 72 -8.63 10.10 -2.20
N LYS A 73 -9.06 10.28 -3.44
CA LYS A 73 -10.44 10.57 -3.81
C LYS A 73 -11.39 9.40 -3.49
N PRO A 74 -12.67 9.67 -3.17
CA PRO A 74 -13.64 8.64 -2.81
C PRO A 74 -13.75 7.53 -3.85
N GLY A 75 -13.68 6.27 -3.40
CA GLY A 75 -13.77 5.09 -4.27
C GLY A 75 -12.52 4.83 -5.13
N GLY A 76 -11.48 5.66 -5.00
CA GLY A 76 -10.21 5.43 -5.65
C GLY A 76 -9.49 4.20 -5.10
N VAL A 77 -8.85 3.45 -5.99
CA VAL A 77 -8.05 2.26 -5.65
C VAL A 77 -6.70 2.37 -6.36
N VAL A 78 -5.63 2.15 -5.61
CA VAL A 78 -4.27 2.00 -6.13
C VAL A 78 -3.81 0.57 -5.92
N LEU A 79 -3.26 -0.02 -6.98
CA LEU A 79 -2.62 -1.32 -6.97
C LEU A 79 -1.14 -1.15 -7.31
N MET A 80 -0.26 -1.81 -6.55
CA MET A 80 1.18 -1.70 -6.75
C MET A 80 1.91 -3.00 -6.42
N LEU A 81 3.06 -3.23 -7.06
CA LEU A 81 3.89 -4.40 -6.75
C LEU A 81 4.58 -4.19 -5.40
N SER A 82 4.33 -5.10 -4.45
CA SER A 82 4.69 -4.92 -3.04
C SER A 82 6.20 -4.82 -2.78
N GLU A 83 7.03 -5.46 -3.62
CA GLU A 83 8.50 -5.47 -3.47
C GLU A 83 9.22 -4.42 -4.33
N ALA A 84 8.51 -3.74 -5.24
CA ALA A 84 9.12 -2.86 -6.24
C ALA A 84 8.72 -1.39 -6.08
N ILE A 85 7.48 -1.13 -5.68
CA ILE A 85 6.93 0.24 -5.65
C ILE A 85 7.01 0.80 -4.24
N THR A 86 8.07 1.57 -4.02
CA THR A 86 8.23 2.35 -2.80
C THR A 86 7.17 3.45 -2.74
N HIS A 87 6.55 3.62 -1.59
CA HIS A 87 5.47 4.59 -1.40
C HIS A 87 5.41 5.13 0.03
N GLU A 88 4.71 6.25 0.19
CA GLU A 88 4.45 6.86 1.49
C GLU A 88 3.05 7.46 1.52
N VAL A 89 2.46 7.51 2.72
CA VAL A 89 1.28 8.32 2.98
C VAL A 89 1.76 9.62 3.61
N GLU A 90 1.59 10.72 2.89
CA GLU A 90 1.92 12.05 3.37
C GLU A 90 1.08 12.44 4.60
N VAL A 91 1.53 13.47 5.31
CA VAL A 91 0.83 13.98 6.50
C VAL A 91 -0.61 14.38 6.16
N THR A 92 -1.57 13.86 6.91
CA THR A 92 -2.99 14.23 6.81
C THR A 92 -3.29 15.47 7.65
N GLN A 93 -4.22 16.30 7.19
CA GLN A 93 -4.75 17.44 7.97
C GLN A 93 -6.10 17.11 8.61
N GLU A 94 -6.77 16.08 8.10
CA GLU A 94 -8.03 15.54 8.63
C GLU A 94 -7.93 14.02 8.81
N THR A 95 -8.92 13.41 9.47
CA THR A 95 -8.95 11.96 9.61
C THR A 95 -9.15 11.30 8.25
N ARG A 96 -8.16 10.52 7.80
CA ARG A 96 -8.15 9.79 6.54
C ARG A 96 -8.42 8.30 6.79
N TYR A 97 -9.48 7.80 6.19
CA TYR A 97 -9.88 6.40 6.16
C TYR A 97 -9.46 5.73 4.86
N GLY A 98 -9.01 4.49 4.96
CA GLY A 98 -8.73 3.64 3.82
C GLY A 98 -8.71 2.18 4.19
N LEU A 99 -8.54 1.34 3.16
CA LEU A 99 -8.19 -0.06 3.31
C LEU A 99 -6.78 -0.25 2.76
N ALA A 100 -5.91 -0.87 3.55
CA ALA A 100 -4.65 -1.42 3.08
C ALA A 100 -4.80 -2.93 2.94
N GLY A 101 -4.38 -3.48 1.81
CA GLY A 101 -4.48 -4.91 1.58
C GLY A 101 -3.32 -5.46 0.76
N TRP A 102 -3.09 -6.77 0.90
CA TRP A 102 -1.99 -7.44 0.22
C TRP A 102 -2.42 -8.81 -0.27
N TRP A 103 -2.22 -9.06 -1.57
CA TRP A 103 -2.32 -10.39 -2.14
C TRP A 103 -1.04 -11.18 -1.93
N ARG A 104 -1.22 -12.43 -1.56
CA ARG A 104 -0.18 -13.42 -1.26
C ARG A 104 -0.22 -14.55 -2.27
N VAL A 105 0.93 -15.16 -2.55
CA VAL A 105 0.99 -16.42 -3.28
C VAL A 105 0.92 -17.59 -2.31
N ASN A 106 0.37 -18.71 -2.75
CA ASN A 106 0.36 -19.92 -1.94
C ASN A 106 1.80 -20.41 -1.74
N GLN A 107 2.25 -20.50 -0.49
CA GLN A 107 3.57 -21.01 -0.16
C GLN A 107 3.58 -22.47 0.31
N SER A 108 2.49 -23.21 0.07
CA SER A 108 2.38 -24.64 0.37
C SER A 108 3.38 -25.44 -0.48
N GLY A 109 4.13 -26.33 0.17
CA GLY A 109 5.17 -27.19 -0.43
C GLY A 109 5.88 -28.01 0.65
N ASP A 110 6.56 -29.11 0.28
CA ASP A 110 7.31 -30.07 1.14
C ASP A 110 7.03 -29.97 2.65
N GLY A 111 5.82 -30.37 3.06
CA GLY A 111 5.43 -30.49 4.47
C GLY A 111 4.95 -29.19 5.16
N ARG A 112 4.91 -28.05 4.46
CA ARG A 112 4.31 -26.80 4.94
C ARG A 112 3.02 -26.49 4.20
N ILE A 113 1.94 -26.26 4.96
CA ILE A 113 0.61 -25.88 4.46
C ILE A 113 0.38 -24.39 4.82
N ASP A 114 -0.11 -23.60 3.87
CA ASP A 114 -0.39 -22.16 4.02
C ASP A 114 -1.71 -21.81 3.29
N PRO A 115 -2.73 -21.23 3.97
CA PRO A 115 -2.77 -20.88 5.39
C PRO A 115 -2.81 -22.12 6.31
N LEU A 116 -2.37 -21.97 7.55
CA LEU A 116 -2.56 -22.99 8.58
C LEU A 116 -4.07 -23.13 8.84
N SER A 117 -4.59 -24.36 8.76
CA SER A 117 -5.98 -24.70 9.10
C SER A 117 -6.28 -24.50 10.58
#